data_AF-A0A7X9FCX2-F1
#
_entry.id   AF-A0A7X9FCX2-F1
#
_cell.length_a   1.000
_cell.length_b   1.000
_cell.length_c   1.000
_cell.angle_alpha   90.00
_cell.angle_beta   90.00
_cell.angle_gamma   90.00
#
_symmetry.space_group_name_H-M   'P 1'
#
loop_
_entity.id
_entity.type
_entity.pdbx_description
1 polymer ?
#
loop_
_entity_poly.entity_id
_entity_poly.type
_entity_poly.pdbx_seq_one_letter_code
_entity_poly.pdbx_strand_id
1 'polypeptide(L)'
;MAETDNKAQPFGNSDERFRYVGFDVYPGKIGNLFKSDDERKSLIAKVMATFNKSEGEVRDRCTLLEERVSKGEKMFMTVIAVLMIVSLVIPWFSGYYEIVNTKQVPIESAEVDSIGTKPVEMTTVTTVTHDNRSVSGLGALGYLGQAFSGGFGLMLSGLLMLLYFLSCPILAVFNLYILHKVKKPTPDAYALYLKRMLRYNWIPVLLWLAMFLLAFLGSSYGFDTKGMVKQVGQSYGIAAFVGLSSFGIYLSLAAFLLMALKGKEI
;
A
#
# COMPACT_ATOMS: atom_id res chain seq x y z
N MET A 1 17.56 -27.47 -30.00
CA MET A 1 16.51 -26.75 -29.27
C MET A 1 15.19 -27.23 -29.83
N ALA A 2 14.45 -28.05 -29.09
CA ALA A 2 13.21 -28.66 -29.53
C ALA A 2 12.03 -27.76 -29.13
N GLU A 3 11.29 -27.26 -30.12
CA GLU A 3 9.99 -26.63 -29.94
C GLU A 3 8.97 -27.70 -29.54
N THR A 4 8.53 -27.67 -28.28
CA THR A 4 7.37 -28.44 -27.83
C THR A 4 6.10 -27.70 -28.22
N ASP A 5 5.49 -28.20 -29.30
CA ASP A 5 4.19 -27.83 -29.85
C ASP A 5 3.08 -28.09 -28.79
N ASN A 6 2.68 -27.02 -28.09
CA ASN A 6 1.70 -27.08 -27.01
C ASN A 6 0.29 -27.09 -27.62
N LYS A 7 -0.12 -28.26 -28.13
CA LYS A 7 -1.49 -28.50 -28.58
C LYS A 7 -2.42 -28.44 -27.38
N ALA A 8 -3.30 -27.43 -27.37
CA ALA A 8 -4.38 -27.29 -26.40
C ALA A 8 -5.15 -28.61 -26.29
N GLN A 9 -5.11 -29.23 -25.11
CA GLN A 9 -5.92 -30.42 -24.85
C GLN A 9 -7.40 -30.05 -25.03
N PRO A 10 -8.17 -30.81 -25.82
CA PRO A 10 -9.59 -30.56 -25.95
C PRO A 10 -10.24 -30.63 -24.56
N PHE A 11 -10.91 -29.55 -24.18
CA PHE A 11 -11.67 -29.45 -22.93
C PHE A 11 -12.54 -30.70 -22.76
N GLY A 12 -12.19 -31.52 -21.77
CA GLY A 12 -13.04 -32.50 -21.08
C GLY A 12 -13.96 -33.35 -21.95
N ASN A 13 -13.72 -34.67 -21.94
CA ASN A 13 -14.61 -35.68 -22.48
C ASN A 13 -16.09 -35.29 -22.21
N SER A 14 -16.90 -35.16 -23.27
CA SER A 14 -18.25 -34.58 -23.19
C SER A 14 -19.15 -35.30 -22.19
N ASP A 15 -18.83 -36.56 -21.93
CA ASP A 15 -19.58 -37.44 -21.04
C ASP A 15 -19.29 -37.19 -19.55
N GLU A 16 -18.12 -36.63 -19.21
CA GLU A 16 -17.78 -36.34 -17.81
C GLU A 16 -18.54 -35.14 -17.23
N ARG A 17 -19.15 -34.29 -18.09
CA ARG A 17 -19.95 -33.14 -17.64
C ARG A 17 -21.24 -33.53 -16.94
N PHE A 18 -21.67 -34.78 -17.08
CA PHE A 18 -22.92 -35.29 -16.51
C PHE A 18 -22.73 -36.08 -15.21
N ARG A 19 -21.48 -36.27 -14.74
CA ARG A 19 -21.21 -36.75 -13.39
C ARG A 19 -21.43 -35.62 -12.38
N TYR A 20 -22.69 -35.41 -12.02
CA TYR A 20 -23.02 -34.63 -10.83
C TYR A 20 -22.77 -35.48 -9.59
N VAL A 21 -22.13 -34.88 -8.59
CA VAL A 21 -21.81 -35.51 -7.29
C VAL A 21 -23.07 -36.15 -6.70
N GLY A 22 -23.17 -37.48 -6.77
CA GLY A 22 -24.22 -38.28 -6.13
C GLY A 22 -25.38 -38.76 -7.01
N PHE A 23 -25.45 -38.39 -8.29
CA PHE A 23 -26.47 -38.92 -9.22
C PHE A 23 -25.83 -39.25 -10.57
N ASP A 24 -25.69 -40.54 -10.87
CA ASP A 24 -25.33 -41.02 -12.22
C ASP A 24 -26.53 -40.79 -13.16
N VAL A 25 -26.63 -39.57 -13.69
CA VAL A 25 -27.58 -39.26 -14.77
C VAL A 25 -26.97 -39.80 -16.05
N TYR A 26 -27.41 -40.99 -16.47
CA TYR A 26 -27.17 -41.47 -17.82
C TYR A 26 -28.18 -40.79 -18.74
N PRO A 27 -27.80 -39.80 -19.59
CA PRO A 27 -28.71 -39.28 -20.59
C PRO A 27 -28.87 -40.37 -21.65
N GLY A 28 -29.76 -41.33 -21.41
CA GLY A 28 -30.42 -42.02 -22.51
C GLY A 28 -30.98 -40.94 -23.42
N LYS A 29 -30.78 -41.05 -24.74
CA LYS A 29 -31.36 -40.10 -25.71
C LYS A 29 -32.83 -39.97 -25.36
N ILE A 30 -33.19 -38.83 -24.76
CA ILE A 30 -34.56 -38.59 -24.32
C ILE A 30 -35.38 -38.73 -25.59
N GLY A 31 -36.22 -39.77 -25.66
CA GLY A 31 -37.13 -39.96 -26.78
C GLY A 31 -37.94 -38.68 -26.97
N ASN A 32 -38.43 -38.44 -28.19
CA ASN A 32 -39.21 -37.24 -28.46
C ASN A 32 -40.40 -37.21 -27.47
N LEU A 33 -40.32 -36.32 -26.46
CA LEU A 33 -41.32 -36.22 -25.37
C LEU A 33 -42.64 -35.64 -25.86
N PHE A 34 -42.63 -35.09 -27.07
CA PHE A 34 -43.77 -34.46 -27.71
C PHE A 34 -44.57 -35.49 -28.48
N LYS A 35 -45.89 -35.45 -28.36
CA LYS A 35 -46.78 -36.36 -29.11
C LYS A 35 -46.79 -36.03 -30.60
N SER A 36 -46.45 -34.79 -30.96
CA SER A 36 -46.33 -34.32 -32.34
C SER A 36 -45.30 -33.19 -32.49
N ASP A 37 -44.82 -32.98 -33.71
CA ASP A 37 -43.91 -31.87 -34.04
C ASP A 37 -44.58 -30.49 -33.89
N ASP A 38 -45.91 -30.41 -34.04
CA ASP A 38 -46.67 -29.18 -33.86
C ASP A 38 -46.78 -28.78 -32.38
N GLU A 39 -46.95 -29.77 -31.49
CA GLU A 39 -46.91 -29.54 -30.04
C GLU A 39 -45.54 -28.99 -29.63
N ARG A 40 -44.46 -29.58 -30.16
CA ARG A 40 -43.08 -29.11 -29.94
C ARG A 40 -42.90 -27.66 -30.39
N LYS A 41 -43.32 -27.31 -31.61
CA LYS A 41 -43.21 -25.94 -32.13
C LYS A 41 -44.02 -24.96 -31.28
N SER A 42 -45.23 -25.33 -30.87
CA SER A 42 -46.09 -24.46 -30.05
C SER A 42 -45.50 -24.19 -28.67
N LEU A 43 -44.88 -25.19 -28.03
CA LEU A 43 -44.22 -25.06 -26.75
C LEU A 43 -42.94 -24.24 -26.84
N ILE A 44 -42.11 -24.48 -27.87
CA ILE A 44 -40.92 -23.67 -28.11
C ILE A 44 -41.32 -22.21 -28.35
N ALA A 45 -42.35 -21.95 -29.16
CA ALA A 45 -42.85 -20.60 -29.39
C ALA A 45 -43.39 -19.95 -28.11
N LYS A 46 -44.12 -20.68 -27.26
CA LYS A 46 -44.56 -20.20 -25.94
C LYS A 46 -43.39 -19.91 -25.00
N VAL A 47 -42.39 -20.78 -24.94
CA VAL A 47 -41.20 -20.59 -24.09
C VAL A 47 -40.41 -19.39 -24.58
N MET A 48 -40.16 -19.25 -25.88
CA MET A 48 -39.48 -18.10 -26.47
C MET A 48 -40.28 -16.80 -26.28
N ALA A 49 -41.60 -16.83 -26.46
CA ALA A 49 -42.46 -15.67 -26.20
C ALA A 49 -42.47 -15.29 -24.71
N THR A 50 -42.45 -16.28 -23.81
CA THR A 50 -42.34 -16.04 -22.36
C THR A 50 -40.96 -15.49 -22.04
N PHE A 51 -39.90 -16.04 -22.62
CA PHE A 51 -38.52 -15.60 -22.44
C PHE A 51 -38.37 -14.14 -22.89
N ASN A 52 -38.78 -13.81 -24.11
CA ASN A 52 -38.75 -12.45 -24.67
C ASN A 52 -39.66 -11.47 -23.91
N LYS A 53 -40.78 -11.93 -23.34
CA LYS A 53 -41.65 -11.09 -22.49
C LYS A 53 -41.06 -10.89 -21.08
N SER A 54 -40.28 -11.87 -20.60
CA SER A 54 -39.57 -11.86 -19.31
C SER A 54 -38.14 -11.32 -19.40
N GLU A 55 -37.65 -10.93 -20.57
CA GLU A 55 -36.30 -10.33 -20.73
C GLU A 55 -36.11 -9.04 -19.90
N GLY A 56 -37.18 -8.46 -19.35
CA GLY A 56 -37.14 -7.37 -18.38
C GLY A 56 -37.30 -7.78 -16.91
N GLU A 57 -37.80 -8.99 -16.62
CA GLU A 57 -37.92 -9.54 -15.26
C GLU A 57 -36.86 -10.62 -15.07
N VAL A 58 -35.59 -10.22 -15.17
CA VAL A 58 -34.53 -10.99 -14.52
C VAL A 58 -34.95 -11.07 -13.06
N ARG A 59 -35.35 -12.28 -12.59
CA ARG A 59 -35.81 -12.57 -11.21
C ARG A 59 -35.28 -11.50 -10.26
N ASP A 60 -36.15 -10.75 -9.58
CA ASP A 60 -35.78 -9.64 -8.68
C ASP A 60 -34.73 -10.00 -7.59
N ARG A 61 -34.38 -11.28 -7.45
CA ARG A 61 -33.33 -11.82 -6.58
C ARG A 61 -32.13 -12.43 -7.31
N CYS A 62 -31.88 -12.07 -8.57
CA CYS A 62 -30.72 -12.54 -9.31
C CYS A 62 -29.48 -11.76 -8.83
N THR A 63 -28.85 -12.23 -7.75
CA THR A 63 -27.60 -11.68 -7.18
C THR A 63 -26.41 -11.69 -8.16
N LEU A 64 -26.57 -12.28 -9.35
CA LEU A 64 -25.59 -12.26 -10.43
C LEU A 64 -25.49 -10.89 -11.12
N LEU A 65 -26.54 -10.07 -11.07
CA LEU A 65 -26.55 -8.72 -11.64
C LEU A 65 -26.27 -7.62 -10.62
N GLU A 66 -26.25 -7.96 -9.33
CA GLU A 66 -25.97 -6.99 -8.28
C GLU A 66 -24.52 -6.53 -8.37
N GLU A 67 -24.30 -5.20 -8.35
CA GLU A 67 -22.96 -4.65 -8.33
C GLU A 67 -22.27 -5.07 -7.02
N ARG A 68 -21.35 -6.04 -7.11
CA ARG A 68 -20.54 -6.52 -5.98
C ARG A 68 -19.71 -5.44 -5.30
N VAL A 69 -19.49 -4.31 -5.97
CA VAL A 69 -18.74 -3.17 -5.45
C VAL A 69 -19.61 -1.92 -5.64
N SER A 70 -20.11 -1.42 -4.53
CA SER A 70 -20.99 -0.25 -4.51
C SER A 70 -20.26 1.01 -4.97
N LYS A 71 -21.02 2.01 -5.46
CA LYS A 71 -20.47 3.33 -5.79
C LYS A 71 -19.78 4.00 -4.59
N GLY A 72 -20.30 3.79 -3.38
CA GLY A 72 -19.72 4.30 -2.15
C GLY A 72 -18.34 3.72 -1.86
N GLU A 73 -18.17 2.41 -2.05
CA GLU A 73 -16.87 1.75 -1.90
C GLU A 73 -15.87 2.21 -2.96
N LYS A 74 -16.31 2.39 -4.21
CA LYS A 74 -15.46 2.98 -5.27
C LYS A 74 -14.99 4.37 -4.91
N MET A 75 -15.87 5.22 -4.36
CA MET A 75 -15.52 6.55 -3.89
C MET A 75 -14.53 6.49 -2.72
N PHE A 76 -14.78 5.63 -1.74
CA PHE A 76 -13.89 5.41 -0.60
C PHE A 76 -12.49 4.97 -1.03
N MET A 77 -12.38 3.95 -1.89
CA MET A 77 -11.09 3.49 -2.43
C MET A 77 -10.39 4.56 -3.27
N THR A 78 -11.15 5.38 -4.00
CA THR A 78 -10.61 6.53 -4.75
C THR A 78 -9.98 7.55 -3.81
N VAL A 79 -10.66 7.91 -2.72
CA VAL A 79 -10.13 8.85 -1.71
C VAL A 79 -8.85 8.29 -1.10
N ILE A 80 -8.82 7.00 -0.74
CA ILE A 80 -7.60 6.38 -0.19
C ILE A 80 -6.45 6.41 -1.19
N ALA A 81 -6.70 6.12 -2.47
CA ALA A 81 -5.66 6.17 -3.49
C ALA A 81 -5.12 7.61 -3.69
N VAL A 82 -5.97 8.63 -3.60
CA VAL A 82 -5.52 10.03 -3.60
C VAL A 82 -4.69 10.34 -2.35
N LEU A 83 -5.11 9.87 -1.16
CA LEU A 83 -4.34 10.03 0.07
C LEU A 83 -2.94 9.40 -0.01
N MET A 84 -2.78 8.26 -0.71
CA MET A 84 -1.45 7.69 -0.97
C MET A 84 -0.55 8.65 -1.73
N ILE A 85 -1.06 9.37 -2.73
CA ILE A 85 -0.27 10.33 -3.51
C ILE A 85 0.04 11.58 -2.67
N VAL A 86 -0.97 12.11 -1.99
CA VAL A 86 -0.82 13.30 -1.12
C VAL A 86 0.20 13.05 -0.02
N SER A 87 0.28 11.82 0.50
CA SER A 87 1.25 11.45 1.53
C SER A 87 2.71 11.70 1.12
N LEU A 88 3.04 11.69 -0.18
CA LEU A 88 4.41 11.92 -0.69
C LEU A 88 4.89 13.35 -0.52
N VAL A 89 3.95 14.30 -0.47
CA VAL A 89 4.23 15.73 -0.30
C VAL A 89 4.32 16.11 1.18
N ILE A 90 3.67 15.34 2.05
CA ILE A 90 3.74 15.47 3.50
C ILE A 90 5.15 15.06 3.98
N PRO A 91 5.66 15.64 5.08
CA PRO A 91 6.91 15.19 5.69
C PRO A 91 6.93 13.68 5.99
N TRP A 92 7.92 12.99 5.42
CA TRP A 92 8.20 11.57 5.69
C TRP A 92 9.22 11.41 6.78
N PHE A 93 10.20 12.32 6.83
CA PHE A 93 11.23 12.33 7.85
C PHE A 93 11.21 13.64 8.59
N SER A 94 11.36 13.59 9.91
CA SER A 94 11.48 14.76 10.78
C SER A 94 12.59 14.50 11.78
N GLY A 95 13.39 15.51 12.05
CA GLY A 95 14.41 15.46 13.09
C GLY A 95 14.77 16.86 13.56
N TYR A 96 15.48 16.94 14.68
CA TYR A 96 15.96 18.21 15.20
C TYR A 96 17.49 18.28 15.20
N TYR A 97 17.98 19.49 14.92
CA TYR A 97 19.36 19.89 15.09
C TYR A 97 19.48 20.59 16.44
N GLU A 98 20.54 20.29 17.18
CA GLU A 98 20.90 21.07 18.37
C GLU A 98 21.96 22.08 17.99
N ILE A 99 21.61 23.36 18.12
CA ILE A 99 22.53 24.47 17.96
C ILE A 99 22.94 24.87 19.38
N VAL A 100 24.18 24.52 19.74
CA VAL A 100 24.77 24.87 21.04
C VAL A 100 25.41 26.25 20.90
N ASN A 101 24.71 27.27 21.39
CA ASN A 101 25.22 28.64 21.42
C ASN A 101 25.93 28.88 22.75
N THR A 102 27.25 28.90 22.71
CA THR A 102 28.09 29.19 23.88
C THR A 102 28.37 30.69 23.93
N LYS A 103 27.78 31.41 24.89
CA LYS A 103 28.06 32.83 25.12
C LYS A 103 28.81 32.97 26.44
N GLN A 104 29.97 33.62 26.40
CA GLN A 104 30.66 34.04 27.61
C GLN A 104 29.96 35.28 28.15
N VAL A 105 29.43 35.19 29.37
CA VAL A 105 28.78 36.31 30.05
C VAL A 105 29.64 36.67 31.25
N PRO A 106 30.08 37.94 31.37
CA PRO A 106 30.78 38.39 32.57
C PRO A 106 29.80 38.31 33.74
N ILE A 107 30.15 37.54 34.77
CA ILE A 107 29.45 37.56 36.04
C ILE A 107 30.22 38.52 36.94
N GLU A 108 29.54 39.57 37.37
CA GLU A 108 30.07 40.47 38.37
C GLU A 108 30.07 39.72 39.70
N SER A 109 31.27 39.38 40.20
CA SER A 109 31.44 38.75 41.50
C SER A 109 30.96 39.70 42.60
N ALA A 110 30.27 39.14 43.60
CA ALA A 110 29.74 39.92 44.73
C ALA A 110 30.85 40.29 45.74
N GLU A 111 32.02 39.66 45.68
CA GLU A 111 33.15 39.92 46.56
C GLU A 111 34.08 40.97 45.94
N VAL A 112 34.39 42.01 46.72
CA VAL A 112 35.34 43.05 46.36
C VAL A 112 36.69 42.65 46.95
N ASP A 113 37.71 42.49 46.10
CA ASP A 113 39.05 42.17 46.59
C ASP A 113 39.63 43.31 47.45
N SER A 114 40.64 43.00 48.26
CA SER A 114 41.31 43.95 49.19
C SER A 114 41.86 45.25 48.56
N ILE A 115 41.91 45.33 47.22
CA ILE A 115 42.40 46.47 46.43
C ILE A 115 41.23 47.32 45.88
N GLY A 116 39.97 46.92 46.11
CA GLY A 116 38.78 47.65 45.64
C GLY A 116 38.39 47.33 44.19
N THR A 117 39.03 46.35 43.57
CA THR A 117 38.73 45.88 42.20
C THR A 117 37.84 44.64 42.28
N LYS A 118 36.72 44.61 41.54
CA LYS A 118 35.89 43.41 41.42
C LYS A 118 36.50 42.46 40.37
N PRO A 119 36.84 41.21 40.70
CA PRO A 119 37.29 40.25 39.69
C PRO A 119 36.13 39.92 38.74
N VAL A 120 36.32 40.16 37.44
CA VAL A 120 35.34 39.77 36.42
C VAL A 120 35.56 38.29 36.09
N GLU A 121 34.72 37.42 36.65
CA GLU A 121 34.71 36.02 36.27
C GLU A 121 33.90 35.82 35.00
N MET A 122 34.50 35.15 34.01
CA MET A 122 33.83 34.81 32.77
C MET A 122 33.11 33.48 32.96
N THR A 123 31.78 33.51 33.11
CA THR A 123 30.98 32.28 33.11
C THR A 123 30.54 31.94 31.70
N THR A 124 30.68 30.66 31.36
CA THR A 124 30.23 30.14 30.08
C THR A 124 28.76 29.76 30.20
N VAL A 125 27.87 30.54 29.58
CA VAL A 125 26.45 30.20 29.48
C VAL A 125 26.22 29.47 28.16
N THR A 126 25.79 28.21 28.26
CA THR A 126 25.48 27.39 27.09
C THR A 126 23.97 27.36 26.89
N THR A 127 23.49 27.98 25.81
CA THR A 127 22.08 27.92 25.41
C THR A 127 21.93 26.88 24.30
N VAL A 128 21.10 25.85 24.53
CA VAL A 128 20.78 24.82 23.54
C VAL A 128 19.47 25.21 22.86
N THR A 129 19.52 25.46 21.54
CA THR A 129 18.32 25.71 20.72
C THR A 129 18.09 24.51 19.80
N HIS A 130 16.84 24.06 19.71
CA HIS A 130 16.44 22.99 18.79
C HIS A 130 15.86 23.58 17.50
N ASP A 131 16.46 23.26 16.35
CA ASP A 131 15.93 23.59 15.02
C ASP A 131 15.29 22.34 14.39
N ASN A 132 13.97 22.36 14.22
CA ASN A 132 13.22 21.23 13.67
C ASN A 132 13.26 21.30 12.15
N ARG A 133 13.82 20.27 11.51
CA ARG A 133 13.75 20.11 10.06
C ARG A 133 12.93 18.89 9.69
N SER A 134 12.07 19.10 8.70
CA SER A 134 11.24 18.06 8.14
C SER A 134 11.50 17.96 6.64
N VAL A 135 11.57 16.73 6.13
CA VAL A 135 11.80 16.45 4.72
C VAL A 135 10.62 15.65 4.19
N SER A 136 10.01 16.14 3.09
CA SER A 136 8.96 15.42 2.37
C SER A 136 9.49 14.13 1.75
N GLY A 137 8.61 13.20 1.38
CA GLY A 137 9.03 11.96 0.72
C GLY A 137 9.87 12.21 -0.54
N LEU A 138 9.47 13.20 -1.35
CA LEU A 138 10.23 13.64 -2.53
C LEU A 138 11.60 14.23 -2.16
N GLY A 139 11.67 15.08 -1.13
CA GLY A 139 12.94 15.65 -0.66
C GLY A 139 13.88 14.57 -0.10
N ALA A 140 13.32 13.50 0.49
CA ALA A 140 14.08 12.43 1.10
C ALA A 140 14.91 11.62 0.08
N LEU A 141 14.49 11.59 -1.18
CA LEU A 141 15.25 10.95 -2.26
C LEU A 141 16.66 11.54 -2.41
N GLY A 142 16.82 12.86 -2.16
CA GLY A 142 18.13 13.51 -2.21
C GLY A 142 19.09 13.04 -1.11
N TYR A 143 18.54 12.62 0.04
CA TYR A 143 19.32 12.12 1.18
C TYR A 143 19.59 10.62 1.12
N LEU A 144 18.89 9.90 0.23
CA LEU A 144 18.99 8.45 0.08
C LEU A 144 20.39 7.99 -0.34
N GLY A 145 21.15 8.84 -1.05
CA GLY A 145 22.56 8.58 -1.39
C GLY A 145 23.45 8.41 -0.15
N GLN A 146 23.20 9.16 0.92
CA GLN A 146 23.94 9.03 2.19
C GLN A 146 23.57 7.73 2.92
N ALA A 147 22.36 7.22 2.70
CA ALA A 147 21.96 5.94 3.27
C ALA A 147 22.73 4.77 2.62
N PHE A 148 23.01 4.86 1.31
CA PHE A 148 23.76 3.83 0.59
C PHE A 148 25.25 3.78 0.92
N SER A 149 25.84 4.87 1.43
CA SER A 149 27.22 4.87 1.93
C SER A 149 27.36 4.36 3.38
N GLY A 150 26.24 4.02 4.04
CA GLY A 150 26.23 3.43 5.38
C GLY A 150 26.59 1.95 5.41
N GLY A 151 26.57 1.35 6.61
CA GLY A 151 26.70 -0.09 6.76
C GLY A 151 25.59 -0.87 6.05
N PHE A 152 25.80 -2.18 5.84
CA PHE A 152 24.90 -3.05 5.06
C PHE A 152 23.42 -2.95 5.46
N GLY A 153 23.11 -2.90 6.76
CA GLY A 153 21.74 -2.78 7.25
C GLY A 153 21.07 -1.46 6.85
N LEU A 154 21.84 -0.38 6.80
CA LEU A 154 21.36 0.94 6.43
C LEU A 154 21.18 1.05 4.91
N MET A 155 22.12 0.50 4.14
CA MET A 155 22.01 0.35 2.69
C MET A 155 20.74 -0.42 2.29
N LEU A 156 20.48 -1.56 2.94
CA LEU A 156 19.30 -2.38 2.68
C LEU A 156 18.01 -1.68 3.09
N SER A 157 17.99 -1.01 4.26
CA SER A 157 16.83 -0.22 4.70
C SER A 157 16.53 0.93 3.74
N GLY A 158 17.57 1.62 3.24
CA GLY A 158 17.44 2.66 2.21
C GLY A 158 16.84 2.11 0.91
N LEU A 159 17.32 0.95 0.44
CA LEU A 159 16.76 0.30 -0.75
C LEU A 159 15.28 -0.07 -0.58
N LEU A 160 14.90 -0.67 0.57
CA LEU A 160 13.51 -0.99 0.85
C LEU A 160 12.64 0.27 0.95
N MET A 161 13.16 1.35 1.53
CA MET A 161 12.46 2.64 1.61
C MET A 161 12.25 3.24 0.22
N LEU A 162 13.23 3.11 -0.68
CA LEU A 162 13.09 3.53 -2.07
C LEU A 162 12.00 2.73 -2.80
N LEU A 163 11.99 1.40 -2.62
CA LEU A 163 10.93 0.55 -3.19
C LEU A 163 9.55 0.89 -2.62
N TYR A 164 9.46 1.15 -1.31
CA TYR A 164 8.24 1.61 -0.66
C TYR A 164 7.78 2.96 -1.21
N PHE A 165 8.69 3.91 -1.36
CA PHE A 165 8.40 5.22 -1.97
C PHE A 165 7.87 5.08 -3.40
N LEU A 166 8.53 4.30 -4.26
CA LEU A 166 8.10 4.08 -5.64
C LEU A 166 6.75 3.37 -5.73
N SER A 167 6.45 2.49 -4.76
CA SER A 167 5.18 1.78 -4.72
C SER A 167 3.97 2.71 -4.48
N CYS A 168 4.16 3.84 -3.80
CA CYS A 168 3.09 4.80 -3.50
C CYS A 168 2.41 5.36 -4.76
N PRO A 169 3.11 6.06 -5.68
CA PRO A 169 2.47 6.58 -6.88
C PRO A 169 2.06 5.46 -7.85
N ILE A 170 2.87 4.39 -7.96
CA ILE A 170 2.58 3.28 -8.89
C ILE A 170 1.26 2.59 -8.51
N LEU A 171 1.13 2.15 -7.25
CA LEU A 171 -0.07 1.45 -6.81
C LEU A 171 -1.27 2.40 -6.70
N ALA A 172 -1.08 3.66 -6.30
CA ALA A 172 -2.18 4.62 -6.29
C ALA A 172 -2.78 4.84 -7.68
N VAL A 173 -1.94 5.12 -8.68
CA VAL A 173 -2.39 5.28 -10.08
C VAL A 173 -2.99 3.99 -10.62
N PHE A 174 -2.38 2.85 -10.31
CA PHE A 174 -2.88 1.55 -10.73
C PHE A 174 -4.26 1.23 -10.12
N ASN A 175 -4.45 1.48 -8.83
CA ASN A 175 -5.73 1.32 -8.15
C ASN A 175 -6.79 2.24 -8.77
N LEU A 176 -6.49 3.52 -9.00
CA LEU A 176 -7.39 4.47 -9.67
C LEU A 176 -7.75 4.03 -11.09
N TYR A 177 -6.76 3.54 -11.84
CA TYR A 177 -6.96 3.02 -13.19
C TYR A 177 -7.94 1.84 -13.20
N ILE A 178 -7.77 0.89 -12.30
CA ILE A 178 -8.64 -0.29 -12.22
C ILE A 178 -10.06 0.08 -11.80
N LEU A 179 -10.20 1.00 -10.85
CA LEU A 179 -11.50 1.44 -10.35
C LEU A 179 -12.34 2.12 -11.43
N HIS A 180 -11.72 2.96 -12.27
CA HIS A 180 -12.46 3.84 -13.19
C HIS A 180 -12.40 3.43 -14.66
N LYS A 181 -11.33 2.80 -15.13
CA LYS A 181 -11.13 2.51 -16.57
C LYS A 181 -11.35 1.05 -16.94
N VAL A 182 -11.18 0.10 -16.03
CA VAL A 182 -11.31 -1.33 -16.36
C VAL A 182 -12.79 -1.71 -16.43
N LYS A 183 -13.28 -1.94 -17.65
CA LYS A 183 -14.61 -2.53 -17.90
C LYS A 183 -14.44 -4.05 -18.07
N LYS A 184 -15.17 -4.84 -17.29
CA LYS A 184 -15.25 -6.30 -17.46
C LYS A 184 -16.69 -6.69 -17.83
N PRO A 185 -16.86 -7.79 -18.59
CA PRO A 185 -18.17 -8.18 -19.12
C PRO A 185 -19.15 -8.63 -18.03
N THR A 186 -18.66 -9.17 -16.91
CA THR A 186 -19.50 -9.59 -15.78
C THR A 186 -19.07 -8.88 -14.48
N PRO A 187 -20.02 -8.47 -13.61
CA PRO A 187 -19.72 -7.87 -12.30
C PRO A 187 -18.84 -8.76 -11.42
N ASP A 188 -19.04 -10.07 -11.50
CA ASP A 188 -18.27 -11.04 -10.73
C ASP A 188 -16.80 -11.13 -11.19
N ALA A 189 -16.56 -11.15 -12.51
CA ALA A 189 -15.19 -11.10 -13.05
C ALA A 189 -14.49 -9.78 -12.70
N TYR A 190 -15.24 -8.67 -12.63
CA TYR A 190 -14.70 -7.40 -12.14
C TYR A 190 -14.28 -7.50 -10.67
N ALA A 191 -15.14 -8.02 -9.80
CA ALA A 191 -14.86 -8.16 -8.37
C ALA A 191 -13.64 -9.07 -8.10
N LEU A 192 -13.57 -10.23 -8.75
CA LEU A 192 -12.43 -11.15 -8.64
C LEU A 192 -11.12 -10.51 -9.14
N TYR A 193 -11.19 -9.71 -10.21
CA TYR A 193 -10.03 -8.99 -10.72
C TYR A 193 -9.59 -7.88 -9.75
N LEU A 194 -10.54 -7.07 -9.27
CA LEU A 194 -10.28 -6.01 -8.30
C LEU A 194 -9.68 -6.58 -7.00
N LYS A 195 -10.24 -7.68 -6.49
CA LYS A 195 -9.71 -8.44 -5.35
C LYS A 195 -8.24 -8.83 -5.54
N ARG A 196 -7.91 -9.41 -6.69
CA ARG A 196 -6.53 -9.80 -7.01
C ARG A 196 -5.59 -8.59 -7.04
N MET A 197 -6.03 -7.48 -7.60
CA MET A 197 -5.20 -6.28 -7.74
C MET A 197 -5.02 -5.55 -6.41
N LEU A 198 -6.06 -5.45 -5.60
CA LEU A 198 -5.98 -4.84 -4.27
C LEU A 198 -5.03 -5.58 -3.33
N ARG A 199 -4.84 -6.90 -3.53
CA ARG A 199 -3.85 -7.68 -2.78
C ARG A 199 -2.41 -7.21 -2.98
N TYR A 200 -2.07 -6.55 -4.09
CA TYR A 200 -0.72 -5.99 -4.28
C TYR A 200 -0.40 -4.86 -3.30
N ASN A 201 -1.41 -4.23 -2.69
CA ASN A 201 -1.20 -3.24 -1.62
C ASN A 201 -0.64 -3.87 -0.32
N TRP A 202 -0.56 -5.20 -0.21
CA TRP A 202 0.22 -5.86 0.85
C TRP A 202 1.74 -5.74 0.66
N ILE A 203 2.22 -5.54 -0.58
CA ILE A 203 3.67 -5.44 -0.85
C ILE A 203 4.30 -4.27 -0.07
N PRO A 204 3.79 -3.02 -0.14
CA PRO A 204 4.33 -1.90 0.63
C PRO A 204 4.24 -2.12 2.14
N VAL A 205 3.17 -2.75 2.63
CA VAL A 205 3.01 -3.08 4.05
C VAL A 205 4.12 -4.04 4.51
N LEU A 206 4.41 -5.07 3.70
CA LEU A 206 5.50 -6.01 3.97
C LEU A 206 6.87 -5.35 3.85
N LEU A 207 7.07 -4.44 2.89
CA LEU A 207 8.31 -3.65 2.77
C LEU A 207 8.53 -2.79 4.02
N TRP A 208 7.49 -2.12 4.51
CA TRP A 208 7.55 -1.33 5.75
C TRP A 208 7.86 -2.21 6.96
N LEU A 209 7.18 -3.36 7.08
CA LEU A 209 7.46 -4.31 8.16
C LEU A 209 8.90 -4.84 8.09
N ALA A 210 9.41 -5.15 6.90
CA ALA A 210 10.79 -5.58 6.71
C ALA A 210 11.78 -4.49 7.14
N MET A 211 11.55 -3.22 6.79
CA MET A 211 12.37 -2.09 7.26
C MET A 211 12.35 -1.97 8.79
N PHE A 212 11.16 -2.10 9.39
CA PHE A 212 11.00 -2.08 10.83
C PHE A 212 11.78 -3.21 11.51
N LEU A 213 11.73 -4.43 10.95
CA LEU A 213 12.51 -5.57 11.45
C LEU A 213 14.03 -5.36 11.28
N LEU A 214 14.47 -4.80 10.16
CA LEU A 214 15.88 -4.45 9.94
C LEU A 214 16.38 -3.41 10.95
N ALA A 215 15.52 -2.51 11.42
CA ALA A 215 15.88 -1.54 12.45
C ALA A 215 16.24 -2.18 13.80
N PHE A 216 15.88 -3.45 14.06
CA PHE A 216 16.33 -4.18 15.26
C PHE A 216 17.76 -4.71 15.15
N LEU A 217 18.26 -5.00 13.95
CA LEU A 217 19.63 -5.51 13.76
C LEU A 217 20.66 -4.43 14.11
N GLY A 218 20.30 -3.18 13.85
CA GLY A 218 21.15 -2.02 14.07
C GLY A 218 22.36 -1.95 13.13
N SER A 219 22.85 -0.74 12.87
CA SER A 219 24.05 -0.55 12.04
C SER A 219 24.72 0.77 12.37
N SER A 220 26.05 0.82 12.43
CA SER A 220 26.78 2.09 12.55
C SER A 220 26.65 2.92 11.27
N TYR A 221 26.52 4.22 11.41
CA TYR A 221 26.56 5.13 10.26
C TYR A 221 27.96 5.14 9.64
N GLY A 222 28.03 5.05 8.31
CA GLY A 222 29.29 5.18 7.55
C GLY A 222 29.71 6.64 7.34
N PHE A 223 28.93 7.59 7.82
CA PHE A 223 29.13 9.03 7.70
C PHE A 223 29.06 9.71 9.07
N ASP A 224 29.69 10.87 9.21
CA ASP A 224 29.69 11.63 10.47
C ASP A 224 28.29 12.21 10.75
N THR A 225 27.59 11.64 11.74
CA THR A 225 26.24 12.08 12.12
C THR A 225 26.21 13.34 12.96
N LYS A 226 27.37 13.81 13.47
CA LYS A 226 27.45 14.96 14.38
C LYS A 226 26.92 16.26 13.77
N GLY A 227 26.94 16.39 12.44
CA GLY A 227 26.46 17.58 11.73
C GLY A 227 25.03 17.50 11.18
N MET A 228 24.35 16.34 11.25
CA MET A 228 23.10 16.14 10.50
C MET A 228 21.85 15.98 11.35
N VAL A 229 21.78 15.14 12.37
CA VAL A 229 20.59 15.08 13.24
C VAL A 229 21.01 14.43 14.56
N LYS A 230 20.94 15.14 15.69
CA LYS A 230 21.42 14.59 16.97
C LYS A 230 20.53 13.45 17.48
N GLN A 231 19.24 13.48 17.12
CA GLN A 231 18.24 12.45 17.45
C GLN A 231 18.60 11.04 16.91
N VAL A 232 19.45 10.98 15.88
CA VAL A 232 19.79 9.75 15.15
C VAL A 232 20.86 8.93 15.88
N GLY A 233 21.53 9.53 16.87
CA GLY A 233 22.56 8.85 17.67
C GLY A 233 23.78 8.45 16.84
N GLN A 234 24.56 7.50 17.35
CA GLN A 234 25.75 6.96 16.67
C GLN A 234 25.47 5.69 15.85
N SER A 235 24.31 5.07 16.04
CA SER A 235 23.90 3.86 15.31
C SER A 235 22.44 3.93 14.91
N TYR A 236 22.17 3.42 13.71
CA TYR A 236 20.83 3.12 13.26
C TYR A 236 20.25 2.01 14.11
N GLY A 237 19.03 2.24 14.57
CA GLY A 237 18.26 1.30 15.38
C GLY A 237 16.77 1.67 15.34
N ILE A 238 15.94 0.93 16.06
CA ILE A 238 14.49 1.17 16.09
C ILE A 238 14.12 2.58 16.55
N ALA A 239 14.83 3.12 17.54
CA ALA A 239 14.59 4.48 18.04
C ALA A 239 14.89 5.53 16.96
N ALA A 240 15.96 5.35 16.19
CA ALA A 240 16.28 6.23 15.07
C ALA A 240 15.25 6.08 13.95
N PHE A 241 14.85 4.85 13.59
CA PHE A 241 13.84 4.60 12.56
C PHE A 241 12.48 5.23 12.90
N VAL A 242 11.96 4.96 14.10
CA VAL A 242 10.66 5.50 14.55
C VAL A 242 10.75 7.00 14.82
N GLY A 243 11.86 7.46 15.43
CA GLY A 243 12.07 8.86 15.77
C GLY A 243 12.23 9.77 14.55
N LEU A 244 12.83 9.25 13.48
CA LEU A 244 12.91 9.96 12.20
C LEU A 244 11.62 9.86 11.39
N SER A 245 10.85 8.78 11.53
CA SER A 245 9.61 8.58 10.77
C SER A 245 8.56 9.62 11.16
N SER A 246 8.08 10.37 10.18
CA SER A 246 7.06 11.39 10.34
C SER A 246 5.70 10.93 9.80
N PHE A 247 4.71 11.81 9.87
CA PHE A 247 3.30 11.52 9.59
C PHE A 247 3.06 10.96 8.18
N GLY A 248 3.81 11.39 7.17
CA GLY A 248 3.63 10.95 5.78
C GLY A 248 3.84 9.43 5.58
N ILE A 249 4.80 8.83 6.29
CA ILE A 249 5.03 7.37 6.23
C ILE A 249 3.86 6.63 6.85
N TYR A 250 3.38 7.07 8.02
CA TYR A 250 2.25 6.41 8.69
C TYR A 250 0.94 6.59 7.91
N LEU A 251 0.73 7.75 7.29
CA LEU A 251 -0.43 8.00 6.44
C LEU A 251 -0.44 7.10 5.20
N SER A 252 0.70 6.97 4.51
CA SER A 252 0.83 6.04 3.37
C SER A 252 0.62 4.58 3.80
N LEU A 253 1.18 4.18 4.95
CA LEU A 253 1.02 2.83 5.48
C LEU A 253 -0.44 2.52 5.80
N ALA A 254 -1.13 3.45 6.46
CA ALA A 254 -2.56 3.33 6.76
C ALA A 254 -3.39 3.22 5.47
N ALA A 255 -3.08 4.02 4.45
CA ALA A 255 -3.75 3.95 3.16
C ALA A 255 -3.55 2.60 2.47
N PHE A 256 -2.33 2.05 2.48
CA PHE A 256 -2.06 0.71 1.94
C PHE A 256 -2.79 -0.38 2.69
N LEU A 257 -2.79 -0.34 4.03
CA LEU A 257 -3.52 -1.27 4.87
C LEU A 257 -5.03 -1.24 4.56
N LEU A 258 -5.65 -0.06 4.47
CA LEU A 258 -7.07 0.06 4.15
C LEU A 258 -7.41 -0.51 2.77
N MET A 259 -6.59 -0.24 1.75
CA MET A 259 -6.79 -0.81 0.41
C MET A 259 -6.60 -2.33 0.40
N ALA A 260 -5.59 -2.83 1.10
CA ALA A 260 -5.30 -4.26 1.20
C ALA A 260 -6.40 -5.02 1.95
N LEU A 261 -6.94 -4.45 3.03
CA LEU A 261 -8.07 -5.00 3.78
C LEU A 261 -9.35 -5.02 2.95
N LYS A 262 -9.63 -3.95 2.19
CA LYS A 262 -10.76 -3.95 1.26
C LYS A 262 -10.64 -5.01 0.18
N GLY A 263 -9.43 -5.30 -0.29
CA GLY A 263 -9.18 -6.44 -1.17
C GLY A 263 -9.38 -7.83 -0.55
N LYS A 264 -9.57 -7.95 0.76
CA LYS A 264 -9.93 -9.21 1.42
C LYS A 264 -11.45 -9.36 1.59
N GLU A 265 -12.12 -8.25 1.81
CA GLU A 265 -13.58 -8.16 2.01
C GLU A 265 -14.36 -8.43 0.71
N ILE A 266 -13.93 -7.83 -0.40
CA ILE A 266 -14.36 -8.19 -1.77
C ILE A 266 -13.85 -9.60 -2.08
#